data_AF-A0A2E5EZM3-F1
#
_entry.id   AF-A0A2E5EZM3-F1
#
_cell.length_a   1.000
_cell.length_b   1.000
_cell.length_c   1.000
_cell.angle_alpha   90.00
_cell.angle_beta   90.00
_cell.angle_gamma   90.00
#
_symmetry.space_group_name_H-M   'P 1'
#
loop_
_entity.id
_entity.type
_entity.pdbx_description
1 polymer ?
#
loop_
_entity_poly.entity_id
_entity_poly.type
_entity_poly.pdbx_seq_one_letter_code
_entity_poly.pdbx_strand_id
1 'polypeptide(L)'
;MTTTEWEPKTQGILDILPEEIVDFETQVERFQAGEWNPNDFMAYRLRQGVYGQRQADSQMLRIKAPFGGINSDQMDALGILSEKYAPLGKGHVTTRENFQFHHIPLADTPEIMRMIGDVGLSTREACGNTVRNVTGCPNAGVCENEPFDVTPYAAAYARYFVRHPYTQSLPRKFKTSFSDCDDDCAISAIHDMGFIPKLREGKKGFRMVTGGGTSIMPRIGQTLFEFVPVEEYLKVTEAVIRIFHQTDELRKNRMKARIKFYIDRIGMDEFRSKVEEELKGEWARKSFDPTPLLFIEDESRDAPSLDARYKSGVSAEFDSWVESNVTAQKQVGYNVVMVKLPLGDINSAQFHQIADMSRKYAGGRMRLTHQQNFAFRWVPTNALFEVWERLNEIGVGESGAHEVTDIVSCPGTDSCKLGITSSMGLGNALTEAIQSVDTSDPLIKKMHIKMSGCPNGCGQHHIADIGFHGAAAKGPGGQVPAYELFLGGSFDGGDTRIGQRVKTKVPAKSVPEALKKIINHYKSDRNQGEQFKDYVVRVGVEKIEPLLVEFKEIPELNRESLDLYMDWDKTVKYQLERGEGECAV
;
A
#
# COMPACT_ATOMS: atom_id res chain seq x y z
N MET A 1 -1.38 -24.13 -20.03
CA MET A 1 -0.53 -23.93 -21.24
C MET A 1 0.92 -24.14 -20.81
N THR A 2 1.70 -24.91 -21.55
CA THR A 2 3.14 -25.10 -21.30
C THR A 2 3.88 -23.80 -21.63
N THR A 3 4.77 -23.37 -20.73
CA THR A 3 5.50 -22.08 -20.74
C THR A 3 6.46 -21.89 -21.92
N THR A 4 6.60 -22.87 -22.81
CA THR A 4 7.58 -22.87 -23.92
C THR A 4 7.11 -22.17 -25.20
N GLU A 5 5.85 -21.73 -25.29
CA GLU A 5 5.31 -21.06 -26.50
C GLU A 5 5.00 -19.56 -26.29
N TRP A 6 5.32 -19.01 -25.12
CA TRP A 6 5.01 -17.64 -24.77
C TRP A 6 6.30 -16.82 -24.65
N GLU A 7 6.58 -16.02 -25.68
CA GLU A 7 7.66 -15.02 -25.68
C GLU A 7 7.08 -13.64 -25.31
N PRO A 8 7.28 -13.15 -24.07
CA PRO A 8 6.87 -11.82 -23.68
C PRO A 8 7.56 -10.75 -24.53
N LYS A 9 6.76 -9.91 -25.19
CA LYS A 9 7.25 -8.75 -25.98
C LYS A 9 7.42 -7.48 -25.14
N THR A 10 7.13 -7.52 -23.84
CA THR A 10 7.12 -6.35 -22.97
C THR A 10 8.40 -6.22 -22.17
N GLN A 11 9.12 -5.10 -22.32
CA GLN A 11 10.19 -4.71 -21.40
C GLN A 11 9.56 -4.24 -20.08
N GLY A 12 9.90 -4.91 -18.98
CA GLY A 12 9.53 -4.47 -17.64
C GLY A 12 10.13 -3.11 -17.27
N ILE A 13 9.66 -2.51 -16.17
CA ILE A 13 10.24 -1.26 -15.65
C ILE A 13 11.63 -1.53 -15.06
N LEU A 14 11.79 -2.66 -14.38
CA LEU A 14 13.05 -3.08 -13.77
C LEU A 14 13.73 -4.12 -14.65
N ASP A 15 15.06 -4.04 -14.73
CA ASP A 15 15.84 -5.07 -15.41
C ASP A 15 15.74 -6.41 -14.65
N ILE A 16 15.54 -7.47 -15.43
CA ILE A 16 15.54 -8.84 -14.96
C ILE A 16 16.93 -9.41 -15.25
N LEU A 17 17.61 -9.87 -14.20
CA LEU A 17 18.96 -10.42 -14.27
C LEU A 17 18.86 -11.92 -13.98
N PRO A 18 18.85 -12.80 -14.99
CA PRO A 18 18.72 -14.24 -14.80
C PRO A 18 19.75 -14.82 -13.83
N GLU A 19 20.97 -14.28 -13.84
CA GLU A 19 22.06 -14.66 -12.96
C GLU A 19 21.76 -14.38 -11.48
N GLU A 20 20.98 -13.35 -11.14
CA GLU A 20 20.54 -13.12 -9.75
C GLU A 20 19.59 -14.21 -9.27
N ILE A 21 18.79 -14.77 -10.18
CA ILE A 21 17.85 -15.85 -9.85
C ILE A 21 18.60 -17.18 -9.66
N VAL A 22 19.60 -17.45 -10.51
CA VAL A 22 20.49 -18.62 -10.37
C VAL A 22 21.31 -18.55 -9.08
N ASP A 23 21.85 -17.38 -8.73
CA ASP A 23 22.51 -17.17 -7.43
C ASP A 23 21.53 -17.44 -6.30
N PHE A 24 20.32 -16.86 -6.37
CA PHE A 24 19.29 -17.06 -5.34
C PHE A 24 18.90 -18.53 -5.15
N GLU A 25 18.74 -19.29 -6.23
CA GLU A 25 18.49 -20.73 -6.20
C GLU A 25 19.61 -21.49 -5.49
N THR A 26 20.87 -21.28 -5.91
CA THR A 26 22.05 -21.86 -5.26
C THR A 26 22.09 -21.55 -3.76
N GLN A 27 21.76 -20.31 -3.42
CA GLN A 27 21.70 -19.79 -2.07
C GLN A 27 20.57 -20.43 -1.23
N VAL A 28 19.42 -20.73 -1.83
CA VAL A 28 18.32 -21.48 -1.20
C VAL A 28 18.74 -22.92 -0.92
N GLU A 29 19.36 -23.60 -1.90
CA GLU A 29 19.83 -24.98 -1.75
C GLU A 29 20.85 -25.12 -0.61
N ARG A 30 21.84 -24.21 -0.56
CA ARG A 30 22.82 -24.16 0.53
C ARG A 30 22.18 -23.95 1.90
N PHE A 31 21.17 -23.07 1.99
CA PHE A 31 20.44 -22.87 3.23
C PHE A 31 19.67 -24.12 3.65
N GLN A 32 19.00 -24.80 2.72
CA GLN A 32 18.27 -26.05 2.99
C GLN A 32 19.21 -27.20 3.37
N ALA A 33 20.45 -27.21 2.86
CA ALA A 33 21.50 -28.13 3.29
C ALA A 33 22.10 -27.81 4.68
N GLY A 34 21.69 -26.69 5.30
CA GLY A 34 22.20 -26.25 6.60
C GLY A 34 23.56 -25.56 6.53
N GLU A 35 24.03 -25.17 5.35
CA GLU A 35 25.36 -24.59 5.11
C GLU A 35 25.41 -23.06 5.26
N TRP A 36 24.29 -22.43 5.63
CA TRP A 36 24.22 -20.98 5.80
C TRP A 36 23.53 -20.60 7.11
N ASN A 37 24.16 -19.68 7.83
CA ASN A 37 23.57 -19.01 8.99
C ASN A 37 22.16 -18.47 8.67
N PRO A 38 21.12 -18.85 9.45
CA PRO A 38 19.74 -18.42 9.20
C PRO A 38 19.51 -16.90 9.22
N ASN A 39 20.24 -16.14 10.04
CA ASN A 39 20.08 -14.69 10.10
C ASN A 39 20.65 -13.99 8.87
N ASP A 40 21.80 -14.46 8.39
CA ASP A 40 22.43 -13.92 7.18
C ASP A 40 21.61 -14.27 5.94
N PHE A 41 21.13 -15.52 5.85
CA PHE A 41 20.24 -15.94 4.78
C PHE A 41 18.92 -15.18 4.81
N MET A 42 18.33 -14.96 6.00
CA MET A 42 17.15 -14.11 6.17
C MET A 42 17.40 -12.71 5.61
N ALA A 43 18.50 -12.04 5.99
CA ALA A 43 18.83 -10.72 5.46
C ALA A 43 18.99 -10.72 3.92
N TYR A 44 19.57 -11.78 3.37
CA TYR A 44 19.75 -11.98 1.93
C TYR A 44 18.42 -12.18 1.18
N ARG A 45 17.61 -13.19 1.55
CA ARG A 45 16.34 -13.49 0.87
C ARG A 45 15.31 -12.38 1.01
N LEU A 46 15.36 -11.59 2.09
CA LEU A 46 14.53 -10.39 2.24
C LEU A 46 14.80 -9.38 1.13
N ARG A 47 16.05 -9.24 0.65
CA ARG A 47 16.36 -8.39 -0.51
C ARG A 47 15.83 -8.97 -1.82
N GLN A 48 15.50 -10.26 -1.85
CA GLN A 48 14.85 -10.90 -3.00
C GLN A 48 13.32 -10.95 -2.87
N GLY A 49 12.74 -10.21 -1.92
CA GLY A 49 11.29 -10.12 -1.76
C GLY A 49 10.65 -11.35 -1.10
N VAL A 50 11.44 -12.28 -0.57
CA VAL A 50 10.99 -13.51 0.10
C VAL A 50 11.02 -13.29 1.61
N TYR A 51 9.86 -13.32 2.25
CA TYR A 51 9.67 -13.02 3.67
C TYR A 51 9.05 -14.21 4.39
N GLY A 52 9.59 -14.65 5.52
CA GLY A 52 9.01 -15.76 6.27
C GLY A 52 7.74 -15.33 7.00
N GLN A 53 6.74 -16.19 6.99
CA GLN A 53 5.42 -15.89 7.57
C GLN A 53 5.15 -16.65 8.86
N ARG A 54 3.97 -16.46 9.46
CA ARG A 54 3.59 -17.06 10.75
C ARG A 54 3.66 -18.59 10.72
N GLN A 55 3.27 -19.18 9.60
CA GLN A 55 3.37 -20.59 9.33
C GLN A 55 4.84 -20.96 9.05
N ALA A 56 5.35 -21.97 9.78
CA ALA A 56 6.71 -22.46 9.58
C ALA A 56 6.94 -22.91 8.13
N ASP A 57 8.17 -22.75 7.66
CA ASP A 57 8.65 -23.17 6.33
C ASP A 57 7.94 -22.57 5.11
N SER A 58 6.97 -21.70 5.34
CA SER A 58 6.25 -20.95 4.32
C SER A 58 6.78 -19.53 4.20
N GLN A 59 6.70 -19.00 2.98
CA GLN A 59 7.10 -17.65 2.65
C GLN A 59 5.92 -16.84 2.13
N MET A 60 6.01 -15.53 2.33
CA MET A 60 5.32 -14.52 1.55
C MET A 60 6.29 -14.04 0.47
N LEU A 61 5.86 -14.07 -0.79
CA LEU A 61 6.57 -13.48 -1.92
C LEU A 61 5.94 -12.13 -2.27
N ARG A 62 6.75 -11.07 -2.30
CA ARG A 62 6.30 -9.74 -2.70
C ARG A 62 6.87 -9.35 -4.05
N ILE A 63 5.99 -9.02 -4.98
CA ILE A 63 6.33 -8.61 -6.34
C ILE A 63 6.26 -7.09 -6.43
N LYS A 64 7.35 -6.47 -6.90
CA LYS A 64 7.50 -5.02 -6.97
C LYS A 64 6.84 -4.49 -8.24
N ALA A 65 5.87 -3.59 -8.09
CA ALA A 65 5.22 -2.91 -9.21
C ALA A 65 5.42 -1.39 -9.05
N PRO A 66 6.52 -0.82 -9.57
CA PRO A 66 6.76 0.62 -9.48
C PRO A 66 5.54 1.43 -9.91
N PHE A 67 5.17 2.44 -9.12
CA PHE A 67 3.99 3.31 -9.28
C PHE A 67 2.66 2.57 -9.48
N GLY A 68 2.60 1.30 -9.04
CA GLY A 68 1.46 0.42 -9.25
C GLY A 68 1.23 0.03 -10.71
N GLY A 69 2.17 0.31 -11.62
CA GLY A 69 2.04 -0.04 -13.02
C GLY A 69 2.06 -1.55 -13.23
N ILE A 70 1.01 -2.08 -13.85
CA ILE A 70 0.89 -3.49 -14.22
C ILE A 70 0.17 -3.61 -15.57
N ASN A 71 0.58 -4.56 -16.40
CA ASN A 71 -0.08 -4.85 -17.69
C ASN A 71 -0.86 -6.18 -17.65
N SER A 72 -1.65 -6.47 -18.69
CA SER A 72 -2.46 -7.69 -18.76
C SER A 72 -1.64 -8.98 -18.76
N ASP A 73 -0.50 -9.03 -19.45
CA ASP A 73 0.33 -10.23 -19.51
C ASP A 73 0.93 -10.55 -18.13
N GLN A 74 1.32 -9.50 -17.40
CA GLN A 74 1.75 -9.59 -16.01
C GLN A 74 0.62 -10.11 -15.12
N MET A 75 -0.61 -9.60 -15.28
CA MET A 75 -1.76 -10.12 -14.52
C MET A 75 -2.03 -11.60 -14.81
N ASP A 76 -1.89 -12.05 -16.06
CA ASP A 76 -2.02 -13.48 -16.39
C ASP A 76 -0.94 -14.34 -15.71
N ALA A 77 0.32 -13.91 -15.72
CA ALA A 77 1.39 -14.62 -15.01
C ALA A 77 1.13 -14.67 -13.49
N LEU A 78 0.56 -13.62 -12.91
CA LEU A 78 0.15 -13.59 -11.51
C LEU A 78 -1.04 -14.53 -11.23
N GLY A 79 -1.95 -14.70 -12.17
CA GLY A 79 -3.02 -15.71 -12.12
C GLY A 79 -2.47 -17.13 -12.06
N ILE A 80 -1.52 -17.45 -12.95
CA ILE A 80 -0.80 -18.74 -12.96
C ILE A 80 -0.04 -18.95 -11.64
N LEU A 81 0.65 -17.91 -11.16
CA LEU A 81 1.33 -17.97 -9.87
C LEU A 81 0.36 -18.32 -8.75
N SER A 82 -0.77 -17.61 -8.71
CA SER A 82 -1.82 -17.79 -7.72
C SER A 82 -2.38 -19.21 -7.73
N GLU A 83 -2.62 -19.78 -8.92
CA GLU A 83 -3.23 -21.10 -9.08
C GLU A 83 -2.23 -22.22 -8.75
N LYS A 84 -1.00 -22.12 -9.27
CA LYS A 84 0.00 -23.19 -9.20
C LYS A 84 0.74 -23.23 -7.87
N TYR A 85 1.02 -22.07 -7.26
CA TYR A 85 1.96 -22.00 -6.14
C TYR A 85 1.37 -21.44 -4.84
N ALA A 86 0.25 -20.72 -4.88
CA ALA A 86 -0.35 -20.14 -3.68
C ALA A 86 -1.51 -21.02 -3.19
N PRO A 87 -1.38 -21.75 -2.06
CA PRO A 87 -2.42 -22.64 -1.54
C PRO A 87 -3.80 -22.01 -1.32
N LEU A 88 -3.86 -20.68 -1.11
CA LEU A 88 -5.12 -19.96 -0.92
C LEU A 88 -5.79 -19.55 -2.23
N GLY A 89 -5.18 -19.83 -3.39
CA GLY A 89 -5.72 -19.46 -4.71
C GLY A 89 -5.96 -17.96 -4.87
N LYS A 90 -5.17 -17.12 -4.17
CA LYS A 90 -5.29 -15.67 -4.20
C LYS A 90 -3.96 -14.92 -4.09
N GLY A 91 -3.93 -13.73 -4.68
CA GLY A 91 -2.94 -12.69 -4.46
C GLY A 91 -3.56 -11.49 -3.75
N HIS A 92 -2.71 -10.64 -3.17
CA HIS A 92 -3.15 -9.50 -2.37
C HIS A 92 -2.47 -8.19 -2.81
N VAL A 93 -3.27 -7.18 -3.18
CA VAL A 93 -2.83 -5.83 -3.49
C VAL A 93 -2.48 -5.09 -2.20
N THR A 94 -1.27 -4.56 -2.13
CA THR A 94 -0.76 -3.93 -0.91
C THR A 94 -0.99 -2.42 -0.88
N THR A 95 -0.96 -1.83 0.32
CA THR A 95 -0.91 -0.36 0.54
C THR A 95 0.36 0.34 0.00
N ARG A 96 1.20 -0.41 -0.71
CA ARG A 96 2.39 0.08 -1.43
C ARG A 96 2.35 -0.32 -2.91
N GLU A 97 1.17 -0.61 -3.46
CA GLU A 97 0.98 -0.85 -4.89
C GLU A 97 1.84 -2.01 -5.39
N ASN A 98 1.71 -3.15 -4.72
CA ASN A 98 2.43 -4.39 -5.05
C ASN A 98 1.44 -5.55 -4.99
N PHE A 99 1.90 -6.73 -5.40
CA PHE A 99 1.26 -7.99 -5.08
C PHE A 99 2.01 -8.75 -3.98
N GLN A 100 1.26 -9.44 -3.12
CA GLN A 100 1.77 -10.44 -2.19
C GLN A 100 1.08 -11.78 -2.43
N PHE A 101 1.87 -12.84 -2.43
CA PHE A 101 1.41 -14.22 -2.41
C PHE A 101 1.93 -14.88 -1.15
N HIS A 102 1.07 -15.64 -0.49
CA HIS A 102 1.34 -16.24 0.82
C HIS A 102 1.37 -17.76 0.74
N HIS A 103 1.97 -18.39 1.75
CA HIS A 103 2.09 -19.84 1.84
C HIS A 103 2.92 -20.49 0.73
N ILE A 104 3.90 -19.75 0.19
CA ILE A 104 4.80 -20.24 -0.85
C ILE A 104 5.95 -21.03 -0.21
N PRO A 105 6.19 -22.30 -0.57
CA PRO A 105 7.38 -23.02 -0.14
C PRO A 105 8.66 -22.32 -0.60
N LEU A 106 9.70 -22.28 0.25
CA LEU A 106 10.95 -21.59 -0.10
C LEU A 106 11.58 -22.15 -1.39
N ALA A 107 11.51 -23.47 -1.59
CA ALA A 107 12.06 -24.17 -2.75
C ALA A 107 11.45 -23.72 -4.09
N ASP A 108 10.18 -23.28 -4.09
CA ASP A 108 9.48 -22.90 -5.32
C ASP A 108 9.77 -21.45 -5.72
N THR A 109 10.32 -20.65 -4.80
CA THR A 109 10.53 -19.22 -5.03
C THR A 109 11.43 -18.89 -6.23
N PRO A 110 12.52 -19.63 -6.55
CA PRO A 110 13.31 -19.37 -7.75
C PRO A 110 12.57 -19.64 -9.07
N GLU A 111 11.77 -20.71 -9.15
CA GLU A 111 10.95 -21.01 -10.34
C GLU A 111 9.92 -19.89 -10.57
N ILE A 112 9.26 -19.44 -9.50
CA ILE A 112 8.32 -18.32 -9.57
C ILE A 112 9.02 -17.04 -10.04
N MET A 113 10.22 -16.74 -9.52
CA MET A 113 11.00 -15.57 -9.93
C MET A 113 11.36 -15.60 -11.42
N ARG A 114 11.68 -16.77 -11.99
CA ARG A 114 11.90 -16.92 -13.44
C ARG A 114 10.62 -16.63 -14.22
N MET A 115 9.52 -17.28 -13.85
CA MET A 115 8.23 -17.14 -14.53
C MET A 115 7.72 -15.69 -14.55
N ILE A 116 7.79 -14.97 -13.42
CA ILE A 116 7.39 -13.55 -13.40
C ILE A 116 8.46 -12.66 -14.06
N GLY A 117 9.72 -13.10 -14.07
CA GLY A 117 10.81 -12.43 -14.77
C GLY A 117 10.57 -12.37 -16.28
N ASP A 118 9.98 -13.43 -16.85
CA ASP A 118 9.61 -13.48 -18.26
C ASP A 118 8.64 -12.32 -18.62
N VAL A 119 7.60 -12.03 -17.80
CA VAL A 119 6.72 -10.85 -17.99
C VAL A 119 7.33 -9.50 -17.58
N GLY A 120 8.63 -9.46 -17.22
CA GLY A 120 9.30 -8.23 -16.79
C GLY A 120 8.95 -7.77 -15.35
N LEU A 121 8.45 -8.67 -14.50
CA LEU A 121 8.24 -8.41 -13.07
C LEU A 121 9.44 -8.85 -12.24
N SER A 122 9.66 -8.17 -11.11
CA SER A 122 10.76 -8.48 -10.20
C SER A 122 10.33 -8.42 -8.74
N THR A 123 10.93 -9.25 -7.89
CA THR A 123 10.79 -9.21 -6.43
C THR A 123 11.96 -8.47 -5.76
N ARG A 124 12.96 -8.04 -6.56
CA ARG A 124 14.20 -7.41 -6.09
C ARG A 124 13.89 -6.17 -5.26
N GLU A 125 14.40 -6.16 -4.04
CA GLU A 125 14.23 -5.10 -3.05
C GLU A 125 12.78 -4.75 -2.70
N ALA A 126 11.85 -5.70 -2.86
CA ALA A 126 10.48 -5.52 -2.36
C ALA A 126 10.43 -5.52 -0.81
N CYS A 127 11.41 -6.19 -0.18
CA CYS A 127 11.59 -6.33 1.26
C CYS A 127 13.03 -5.94 1.69
N GLY A 128 13.38 -6.12 2.97
CA GLY A 128 14.73 -5.83 3.48
C GLY A 128 15.00 -4.36 3.83
N ASN A 129 16.25 -4.08 4.19
CA ASN A 129 16.77 -2.74 4.50
C ASN A 129 17.30 -2.05 3.24
N THR A 130 16.41 -1.86 2.28
CA THR A 130 16.69 -1.32 0.95
C THR A 130 15.62 -0.31 0.55
N VAL A 131 15.67 0.19 -0.69
CA VAL A 131 14.58 1.00 -1.25
C VAL A 131 13.39 0.11 -1.61
N ARG A 132 12.22 0.40 -1.04
CA ARG A 132 10.98 -0.35 -1.27
C ARG A 132 10.35 0.05 -2.60
N ASN A 133 9.14 -0.43 -2.86
CA ASN A 133 8.36 0.05 -3.99
C ASN A 133 8.18 1.57 -3.92
N VAL A 134 8.35 2.19 -5.09
CA VAL A 134 7.97 3.57 -5.33
C VAL A 134 6.47 3.57 -5.59
N THR A 135 5.71 4.25 -4.74
CA THR A 135 4.27 4.41 -4.95
C THR A 135 4.00 5.60 -5.86
N GLY A 136 2.90 5.58 -6.60
CA GLY A 136 2.53 6.58 -7.58
C GLY A 136 1.04 6.92 -7.51
N CYS A 137 0.66 8.12 -7.92
CA CYS A 137 -0.75 8.40 -8.13
C CYS A 137 -1.28 7.51 -9.28
N PRO A 138 -2.40 6.78 -9.10
CA PRO A 138 -2.99 5.99 -10.17
C PRO A 138 -3.48 6.84 -11.35
N ASN A 139 -3.68 8.15 -11.15
CA ASN A 139 -4.12 9.09 -12.17
C ASN A 139 -2.97 9.83 -12.87
N ALA A 140 -1.70 9.54 -12.54
CA ALA A 140 -0.56 10.14 -13.23
C ALA A 140 -0.65 9.91 -14.75
N GLY A 141 -0.47 10.97 -15.54
CA GLY A 141 -0.61 11.00 -17.00
C GLY A 141 -2.02 11.29 -17.51
N VAL A 142 -3.04 11.17 -16.66
CA VAL A 142 -4.46 11.31 -17.04
C VAL A 142 -5.24 12.30 -16.15
N CYS A 143 -4.66 12.72 -15.02
CA CYS A 143 -5.24 13.68 -14.09
C CYS A 143 -5.39 15.07 -14.73
N GLU A 144 -6.53 15.74 -14.51
CA GLU A 144 -6.79 17.08 -15.04
C GLU A 144 -5.93 18.16 -14.36
N ASN A 145 -5.60 17.96 -13.08
CA ASN A 145 -4.87 18.93 -12.26
C ASN A 145 -3.36 18.70 -12.24
N GLU A 146 -2.83 17.72 -12.96
CA GLU A 146 -1.39 17.42 -12.90
C GLU A 146 -0.56 18.47 -13.66
N PRO A 147 0.53 19.01 -13.07
CA PRO A 147 1.44 19.91 -13.79
C PRO A 147 2.17 19.22 -14.94
N PHE A 148 2.53 17.94 -14.78
CA PHE A 148 3.10 17.06 -15.80
C PHE A 148 3.02 15.60 -15.33
N ASP A 149 3.06 14.65 -16.26
CA ASP A 149 3.09 13.21 -15.93
C ASP A 149 4.38 12.83 -15.21
N VAL A 150 4.24 12.31 -13.99
CA VAL A 150 5.34 11.88 -13.12
C VAL A 150 5.79 10.45 -13.37
N THR A 151 5.03 9.65 -14.13
CA THR A 151 5.29 8.22 -14.39
C THR A 151 6.72 7.99 -14.90
N PRO A 152 7.23 8.73 -15.91
CA PRO A 152 8.58 8.50 -16.43
C PRO A 152 9.68 8.69 -15.36
N TYR A 153 9.48 9.63 -14.44
CA TYR A 153 10.42 9.96 -13.38
C TYR A 153 10.37 8.98 -12.21
N ALA A 154 9.17 8.47 -11.88
CA ALA A 154 9.01 7.40 -10.89
C ALA A 154 9.68 6.09 -11.37
N ALA A 155 9.57 5.77 -12.65
CA ALA A 155 10.28 4.65 -13.26
C ALA A 155 11.80 4.85 -13.25
N ALA A 156 12.28 6.04 -13.62
CA ALA A 156 13.70 6.37 -13.57
C ALA A 156 14.27 6.28 -12.14
N TYR A 157 13.51 6.70 -11.14
CA TYR A 157 13.86 6.50 -9.73
C TYR A 157 14.03 5.01 -9.41
N ALA A 158 13.06 4.16 -9.81
CA ALA A 158 13.11 2.74 -9.54
C ALA A 158 14.34 2.09 -10.21
N ARG A 159 14.59 2.41 -11.48
CA ARG A 159 15.76 1.93 -12.25
C ARG A 159 17.09 2.39 -11.65
N TYR A 160 17.16 3.62 -11.15
CA TYR A 160 18.39 4.16 -10.55
C TYR A 160 18.72 3.54 -9.20
N PHE A 161 17.72 3.38 -8.32
CA PHE A 161 17.97 3.03 -6.92
C PHE A 161 17.86 1.53 -6.60
N VAL A 162 17.15 0.75 -7.40
CA VAL A 162 17.17 -0.71 -7.28
C VAL A 162 18.55 -1.21 -7.73
N ARG A 163 19.18 -2.07 -6.92
CA ARG A 163 20.58 -2.54 -7.08
C ARG A 163 21.65 -1.49 -6.87
N HIS A 164 21.29 -0.26 -6.48
CA HIS A 164 22.28 0.77 -6.22
C HIS A 164 23.18 0.38 -5.03
N PRO A 165 24.50 0.60 -5.08
CA PRO A 165 25.43 0.16 -4.02
C PRO A 165 25.04 0.64 -2.61
N TYR A 166 24.60 1.89 -2.46
CA TYR A 166 24.20 2.42 -1.15
C TYR A 166 22.86 1.89 -0.64
N THR A 167 22.00 1.34 -1.51
CA THR A 167 20.66 0.87 -1.14
C THR A 167 20.64 -0.60 -0.73
N GLN A 168 21.76 -1.33 -0.81
CA GLN A 168 21.82 -2.76 -0.47
C GLN A 168 21.82 -3.05 1.05
N SER A 169 22.19 -2.08 1.87
CA SER A 169 22.30 -2.24 3.34
C SER A 169 22.08 -0.92 4.07
N LEU A 170 20.91 -0.32 3.89
CA LEU A 170 20.52 0.88 4.63
C LEU A 170 20.30 0.55 6.13
N PRO A 171 20.30 1.55 7.04
CA PRO A 171 19.94 1.29 8.44
C PRO A 171 18.55 0.68 8.59
N ARG A 172 17.62 1.06 7.69
CA ARG A 172 16.27 0.50 7.60
C ARG A 172 15.71 0.66 6.20
N LYS A 173 14.58 0.01 5.92
CA LYS A 173 13.78 0.22 4.70
C LYS A 173 13.58 1.71 4.39
N PHE A 174 13.63 2.07 3.12
CA PHE A 174 13.41 3.43 2.60
C PHE A 174 12.23 3.41 1.62
N LYS A 175 11.20 4.21 1.86
CA LYS A 175 9.95 4.23 1.11
C LYS A 175 9.81 5.55 0.36
N THR A 176 9.35 5.46 -0.88
CA THR A 176 9.28 6.61 -1.78
C THR A 176 7.91 6.70 -2.45
N SER A 177 7.44 7.91 -2.73
CA SER A 177 6.19 8.16 -3.46
C SER A 177 6.29 9.31 -4.47
N PHE A 178 5.50 9.24 -5.54
CA PHE A 178 5.32 10.30 -6.53
C PHE A 178 3.82 10.63 -6.65
N SER A 179 3.42 11.81 -6.19
CA SER A 179 2.08 12.34 -6.50
C SER A 179 2.06 12.90 -7.93
N ASP A 180 0.87 13.03 -8.53
CA ASP A 180 0.63 13.71 -9.80
C ASP A 180 0.24 15.19 -9.63
N CYS A 181 -0.33 15.57 -8.49
CA CYS A 181 -0.78 16.93 -8.22
C CYS A 181 -0.71 17.28 -6.72
N ASP A 182 -1.18 18.48 -6.36
CA ASP A 182 -1.17 19.00 -4.99
C ASP A 182 -2.16 18.32 -4.04
N ASP A 183 -3.14 17.57 -4.57
CA ASP A 183 -4.03 16.72 -3.77
C ASP A 183 -3.29 15.54 -3.11
N ASP A 184 -2.04 15.30 -3.51
CA ASP A 184 -1.13 14.32 -2.92
C ASP A 184 -1.70 12.91 -2.80
N CYS A 185 -2.32 12.38 -3.87
CA CYS A 185 -2.95 11.06 -3.87
C CYS A 185 -1.97 9.91 -3.57
N ALA A 186 -0.66 10.13 -3.70
CA ALA A 186 0.37 9.15 -3.31
C ALA A 186 0.80 9.25 -1.83
N ILE A 187 0.24 10.21 -1.07
CA ILE A 187 0.46 10.50 0.34
C ILE A 187 1.96 10.72 0.64
N SER A 188 2.56 11.68 -0.04
CA SER A 188 3.99 11.95 0.00
C SER A 188 4.53 12.18 1.42
N ALA A 189 3.71 12.77 2.28
CA ALA A 189 4.13 13.08 3.64
C ALA A 189 4.34 11.85 4.55
N ILE A 190 3.89 10.65 4.20
CA ILE A 190 4.14 9.44 5.01
C ILE A 190 5.36 8.62 4.57
N HIS A 191 6.11 9.13 3.60
CA HIS A 191 7.24 8.43 2.98
C HIS A 191 8.59 8.93 3.51
N ASP A 192 9.63 8.11 3.38
CA ASP A 192 10.99 8.57 3.69
C ASP A 192 11.42 9.64 2.67
N MET A 193 10.93 9.54 1.44
CA MET A 193 11.06 10.54 0.38
C MET A 193 9.75 10.66 -0.42
N GLY A 194 9.26 11.88 -0.64
CA GLY A 194 8.05 12.14 -1.43
C GLY A 194 8.29 13.22 -2.48
N PHE A 195 7.65 13.08 -3.63
CA PHE A 195 7.78 13.99 -4.78
C PHE A 195 6.39 14.48 -5.20
N ILE A 196 6.22 15.80 -5.21
CA ILE A 196 4.99 16.46 -5.66
C ILE A 196 5.38 17.38 -6.83
N PRO A 197 4.82 17.19 -8.04
CA PRO A 197 5.24 17.91 -9.24
C PRO A 197 4.91 19.39 -9.12
N LYS A 198 5.82 20.20 -9.67
CA LYS A 198 5.72 21.66 -9.70
C LYS A 198 6.22 22.18 -11.04
N LEU A 199 5.58 23.25 -11.51
CA LEU A 199 6.10 24.08 -12.60
C LEU A 199 6.59 25.40 -12.02
N ARG A 200 7.82 25.78 -12.36
CA ARG A 200 8.39 27.09 -12.01
C ARG A 200 8.99 27.70 -13.26
N GLU A 201 8.45 28.82 -13.72
CA GLU A 201 8.93 29.53 -14.92
C GLU A 201 9.05 28.60 -16.15
N GLY A 202 8.06 27.72 -16.34
CA GLY A 202 8.05 26.74 -17.44
C GLY A 202 8.96 25.51 -17.24
N LYS A 203 9.76 25.46 -16.18
CA LYS A 203 10.60 24.29 -15.85
C LYS A 203 9.84 23.30 -14.98
N LYS A 204 9.98 22.01 -15.32
CA LYS A 204 9.47 20.89 -14.53
C LYS A 204 10.37 20.65 -13.32
N GLY A 205 9.78 20.38 -12.18
CA GLY A 205 10.49 19.98 -10.98
C GLY A 205 9.56 19.39 -9.94
N PHE A 206 10.10 19.12 -8.76
CA PHE A 206 9.35 18.55 -7.65
C PHE A 206 9.53 19.40 -6.39
N ARG A 207 8.45 19.62 -5.65
CA ARG A 207 8.53 19.83 -4.21
C ARG A 207 8.89 18.49 -3.58
N MET A 208 10.01 18.47 -2.85
CA MET A 208 10.58 17.27 -2.25
C MET A 208 10.33 17.26 -0.74
N VAL A 209 9.69 16.21 -0.25
CA VAL A 209 9.31 16.02 1.17
C VAL A 209 10.08 14.83 1.75
N THR A 210 10.52 14.88 3.00
CA THR A 210 11.28 13.78 3.62
C THR A 210 10.99 13.65 5.13
N GLY A 211 11.29 12.47 5.69
CA GLY A 211 11.15 12.20 7.13
C GLY A 211 9.78 11.67 7.57
N GLY A 212 8.95 11.19 6.66
CA GLY A 212 7.66 10.58 6.97
C GLY A 212 7.72 9.13 7.47
N GLY A 213 6.64 8.65 8.07
CA GLY A 213 6.42 7.21 8.27
C GLY A 213 5.39 6.85 9.34
N THR A 214 4.59 5.82 9.07
CA THR A 214 3.36 5.43 9.81
C THR A 214 3.50 4.24 10.77
N SER A 215 4.67 4.01 11.36
CA SER A 215 4.86 2.99 12.42
C SER A 215 4.47 3.55 13.81
N ILE A 216 4.72 2.79 14.89
CA ILE A 216 4.40 3.07 16.31
C ILE A 216 4.55 4.55 16.73
N MET A 217 5.60 5.22 16.26
CA MET A 217 5.78 6.66 16.42
C MET A 217 5.61 7.33 15.06
N PRO A 218 4.38 7.65 14.62
CA PRO A 218 4.15 8.20 13.30
C PRO A 218 4.74 9.61 13.17
N ARG A 219 5.18 9.97 11.95
CA ARG A 219 5.66 11.31 11.59
C ARG A 219 5.15 11.69 10.21
N ILE A 220 4.82 12.97 10.07
CA ILE A 220 4.55 13.62 8.79
C ILE A 220 5.87 14.22 8.31
N GLY A 221 6.25 13.88 7.09
CA GLY A 221 7.45 14.39 6.44
C GLY A 221 7.33 15.90 6.21
N GLN A 222 8.46 16.58 6.23
CA GLN A 222 8.54 18.03 6.04
C GLN A 222 9.17 18.35 4.69
N THR A 223 8.87 19.53 4.13
CA THR A 223 9.51 19.97 2.90
C THR A 223 11.02 20.07 3.10
N LEU A 224 11.76 19.29 2.31
CA LEU A 224 13.19 19.42 2.16
C LEU A 224 13.52 20.59 1.23
N PHE A 225 12.97 20.58 0.02
CA PHE A 225 13.11 21.66 -0.95
C PHE A 225 11.77 21.94 -1.64
N GLU A 226 11.42 23.22 -1.78
CA GLU A 226 10.17 23.64 -2.45
C GLU A 226 10.18 23.38 -3.96
N PHE A 227 11.37 23.30 -4.56
CA PHE A 227 11.53 22.99 -5.98
C PHE A 227 12.91 22.43 -6.27
N VAL A 228 12.96 21.25 -6.85
CA VAL A 228 14.15 20.63 -7.43
C VAL A 228 13.83 20.29 -8.88
N PRO A 229 14.62 20.77 -9.87
CA PRO A 229 14.42 20.42 -11.27
C PRO A 229 14.42 18.90 -11.51
N VAL A 230 13.70 18.46 -12.54
CA VAL A 230 13.64 17.03 -12.88
C VAL A 230 15.00 16.45 -13.30
N GLU A 231 15.97 17.28 -13.63
CA GLU A 231 17.35 16.86 -13.93
C GLU A 231 18.17 16.57 -12.66
N GLU A 232 17.68 17.00 -11.49
CA GLU A 232 18.44 17.02 -10.24
C GLU A 232 17.82 16.20 -9.10
N TYR A 233 16.56 15.76 -9.24
CA TYR A 233 15.85 15.05 -8.17
C TYR A 233 16.53 13.72 -7.77
N LEU A 234 17.11 12.98 -8.73
CA LEU A 234 17.90 11.77 -8.43
C LEU A 234 19.15 12.11 -7.62
N LYS A 235 19.85 13.19 -7.98
CA LYS A 235 21.06 13.67 -7.29
C LYS A 235 20.76 14.02 -5.84
N VAL A 236 19.73 14.84 -5.62
CA VAL A 236 19.31 15.25 -4.27
C VAL A 236 18.87 14.04 -3.45
N THR A 237 18.18 13.08 -4.07
CA THR A 237 17.74 11.87 -3.36
C THR A 237 18.89 10.95 -3.02
N GLU A 238 19.90 10.82 -3.88
CA GLU A 238 21.11 10.05 -3.55
C GLU A 238 21.86 10.70 -2.38
N ALA A 239 21.93 12.03 -2.29
CA ALA A 239 22.52 12.71 -1.13
C ALA A 239 21.77 12.35 0.18
N VAL A 240 20.43 12.37 0.17
CA VAL A 240 19.60 11.94 1.30
C VAL A 240 19.87 10.47 1.67
N ILE A 241 19.96 9.59 0.67
CA ILE A 241 20.23 8.16 0.89
C ILE A 241 21.65 7.92 1.40
N ARG A 242 22.65 8.68 0.94
CA ARG A 242 24.04 8.61 1.43
C ARG A 242 24.13 9.01 2.90
N ILE A 243 23.52 10.14 3.28
CA ILE A 243 23.43 10.57 4.68
C ILE A 243 22.76 9.48 5.51
N PHE A 244 21.62 8.95 5.06
CA PHE A 244 20.94 7.88 5.77
C PHE A 244 21.82 6.62 5.90
N HIS A 245 22.48 6.20 4.83
CA HIS A 245 23.37 5.04 4.80
C HIS A 245 24.53 5.15 5.82
N GLN A 246 25.14 6.33 5.91
CA GLN A 246 26.31 6.64 6.74
C GLN A 246 25.95 6.96 8.22
N THR A 247 24.66 7.07 8.55
CA THR A 247 24.24 7.41 9.91
C THR A 247 24.29 6.18 10.83
N ASP A 248 25.48 5.87 11.36
CA ASP A 248 25.71 4.69 12.21
C ASP A 248 24.88 4.67 13.50
N GLU A 249 24.50 5.82 14.03
CA GLU A 249 23.63 5.88 15.21
C GLU A 249 22.26 5.23 14.99
N LEU A 250 21.74 5.25 13.75
CA LEU A 250 20.48 4.60 13.41
C LEU A 250 20.62 3.08 13.41
N ARG A 251 21.83 2.55 13.26
CA ARG A 251 22.08 1.09 13.30
C ARG A 251 22.13 0.55 14.73
N LYS A 252 22.25 1.41 15.75
CA LYS A 252 22.31 1.00 17.18
C LYS A 252 20.97 0.52 17.71
N ASN A 253 19.86 1.11 17.26
CA ASN A 253 18.52 0.73 17.72
C ASN A 253 17.56 0.62 16.54
N ARG A 254 17.19 -0.62 16.20
CA ARG A 254 16.32 -0.94 15.07
C ARG A 254 14.93 -0.32 15.14
N MET A 255 14.41 -0.06 16.34
CA MET A 255 13.12 0.63 16.54
C MET A 255 13.20 2.13 16.21
N LYS A 256 14.41 2.69 16.25
CA LYS A 256 14.72 4.10 15.92
C LYS A 256 15.60 4.25 14.68
N ALA A 257 15.68 3.23 13.82
CA ALA A 257 16.60 3.17 12.69
C ALA A 257 16.12 3.84 11.39
N ARG A 258 14.92 4.46 11.40
CA ARG A 258 14.34 5.12 10.23
C ARG A 258 14.82 6.57 10.15
N ILE A 259 14.97 7.11 8.93
CA ILE A 259 15.49 8.48 8.70
C ILE A 259 14.71 9.56 9.47
N LYS A 260 13.41 9.37 9.66
CA LYS A 260 12.57 10.29 10.45
C LYS A 260 13.09 10.57 11.85
N PHE A 261 13.72 9.60 12.52
CA PHE A 261 14.28 9.80 13.86
C PHE A 261 15.57 10.63 13.83
N TYR A 262 16.33 10.54 12.74
CA TYR A 262 17.49 11.39 12.52
C TYR A 262 17.04 12.84 12.32
N ILE A 263 16.08 13.06 11.42
CA ILE A 263 15.52 14.39 11.14
C ILE A 263 14.85 15.00 12.38
N ASP A 264 14.07 14.23 13.15
CA ASP A 264 13.49 14.69 14.42
C ASP A 264 14.56 15.21 15.40
N ARG A 265 15.74 14.56 15.42
CA ARG A 265 16.81 14.86 16.37
C ARG A 265 17.56 16.14 16.02
N ILE A 266 17.86 16.35 14.73
CA ILE A 266 18.67 17.49 14.27
C ILE A 266 17.84 18.66 13.73
N GLY A 267 16.56 18.42 13.42
CA GLY A 267 15.68 19.39 12.77
C GLY A 267 15.85 19.41 11.25
N MET A 268 14.78 19.82 10.55
CA MET A 268 14.76 19.83 9.08
C MET A 268 15.77 20.82 8.49
N ASP A 269 16.02 21.96 9.15
CA ASP A 269 16.97 22.96 8.65
C ASP A 269 18.42 22.47 8.70
N GLU A 270 18.83 21.81 9.79
CA GLU A 270 20.14 21.18 9.86
C GLU A 270 20.25 20.03 8.85
N PHE A 271 19.19 19.22 8.71
CA PHE A 271 19.17 18.13 7.72
C PHE A 271 19.32 18.66 6.29
N ARG A 272 18.61 19.74 5.93
CA ARG A 272 18.75 20.41 4.63
C ARG A 272 20.18 20.89 4.41
N SER A 273 20.80 21.49 5.43
CA SER A 273 22.18 21.96 5.36
C SER A 273 23.18 20.81 5.13
N LYS A 274 22.94 19.64 5.75
CA LYS A 274 23.73 18.43 5.49
C LYS A 274 23.56 17.90 4.07
N VAL A 275 22.34 17.94 3.53
CA VAL A 275 22.09 17.56 2.12
C VAL A 275 22.83 18.49 1.17
N GLU A 276 22.78 19.80 1.39
CA GLU A 276 23.51 20.79 0.59
C GLU A 276 25.03 20.60 0.67
N GLU A 277 25.57 20.23 1.84
CA GLU A 277 26.98 19.92 2.00
C GLU A 277 27.38 18.62 1.27
N GLU A 278 26.59 17.55 1.41
CA GLU A 278 26.83 16.27 0.72
C GLU A 278 26.85 16.44 -0.81
N LEU A 279 26.03 17.36 -1.34
CA LEU A 279 25.97 17.70 -2.76
C LEU A 279 27.22 18.43 -3.29
N LYS A 280 28.16 18.87 -2.44
CA LYS A 280 29.46 19.44 -2.85
C LYS A 280 30.52 18.38 -3.13
N GLY A 281 30.26 17.12 -2.75
CA GLY A 281 31.19 16.01 -2.93
C GLY A 281 31.48 15.69 -4.41
N GLU A 282 32.65 15.08 -4.67
CA GLU A 282 33.08 14.67 -6.03
C GLU A 282 32.03 13.82 -6.77
N TRP A 283 31.32 12.96 -6.04
CA TRP A 283 30.30 12.07 -6.59
C TRP A 283 29.13 12.82 -7.24
N ALA A 284 28.84 14.05 -6.79
CA ALA A 284 27.74 14.88 -7.27
C ALA A 284 28.10 15.69 -8.53
N ARG A 285 29.37 15.64 -8.98
CA ARG A 285 29.84 16.36 -10.18
C ARG A 285 29.51 15.64 -11.50
N LYS A 286 29.20 14.34 -11.46
CA LYS A 286 28.73 13.59 -12.63
C LYS A 286 27.35 14.08 -13.05
N SER A 287 26.95 13.81 -14.29
CA SER A 287 25.57 14.06 -14.73
C SER A 287 24.59 13.11 -14.03
N PHE A 288 23.43 13.64 -13.64
CA PHE A 288 22.29 12.90 -13.11
C PHE A 288 21.07 13.00 -14.03
N ASP A 289 21.28 13.35 -15.30
CA ASP A 289 20.23 13.40 -16.31
C ASP A 289 19.42 12.09 -16.31
N PRO A 290 18.12 12.13 -15.94
CA PRO A 290 17.31 10.93 -15.86
C PRO A 290 16.89 10.42 -17.24
N THR A 291 17.12 11.16 -18.33
CA THR A 291 16.63 10.85 -19.69
C THR A 291 16.86 9.38 -20.11
N PRO A 292 18.05 8.77 -19.91
CA PRO A 292 18.29 7.38 -20.27
C PRO A 292 17.48 6.35 -19.46
N LEU A 293 16.96 6.77 -18.29
CA LEU A 293 16.25 5.93 -17.35
C LEU A 293 14.73 6.13 -17.43
N LEU A 294 14.26 7.17 -18.11
CA LEU A 294 12.83 7.46 -18.23
C LEU A 294 12.09 6.27 -18.87
N PHE A 295 10.92 5.96 -18.32
CA PHE A 295 9.95 5.07 -18.94
C PHE A 295 8.91 5.92 -19.65
N ILE A 296 9.09 6.11 -20.96
CA ILE A 296 8.16 6.88 -21.79
C ILE A 296 7.30 5.89 -22.53
N GLU A 297 6.04 5.81 -22.13
CA GLU A 297 5.02 4.98 -22.76
C GLU A 297 3.87 5.87 -23.20
N ASP A 298 3.48 5.75 -24.47
CA ASP A 298 2.33 6.47 -25.02
C ASP A 298 1.10 5.59 -24.95
N GLU A 299 0.39 5.67 -23.82
CA GLU A 299 -0.82 4.90 -23.56
C GLU A 299 -1.97 5.22 -24.54
N SER A 300 -1.94 6.39 -25.18
CA SER A 300 -2.98 6.80 -26.14
C SER A 300 -2.99 5.92 -27.40
N ARG A 301 -1.85 5.28 -27.71
CA ARG A 301 -1.71 4.42 -28.90
C ARG A 301 -2.55 3.16 -28.81
N ASP A 302 -2.75 2.65 -27.60
CA ASP A 302 -3.50 1.41 -27.34
C ASP A 302 -4.87 1.71 -26.72
N ALA A 303 -5.26 2.98 -26.62
CA ALA A 303 -6.55 3.37 -26.09
C ALA A 303 -7.69 2.81 -26.97
N PRO A 304 -8.73 2.18 -26.38
CA PRO A 304 -9.86 1.69 -27.15
C PRO A 304 -10.58 2.81 -27.89
N SER A 305 -11.06 2.54 -29.10
CA SER A 305 -11.77 3.54 -29.92
C SER A 305 -13.06 4.02 -29.23
N LEU A 306 -13.28 5.33 -29.21
CA LEU A 306 -14.53 5.94 -28.76
C LEU A 306 -15.73 5.56 -29.64
N ASP A 307 -15.50 5.16 -30.89
CA ASP A 307 -16.54 4.73 -31.84
C ASP A 307 -16.86 3.22 -31.73
N ALA A 308 -16.13 2.48 -30.90
CA ALA A 308 -16.41 1.07 -30.66
C ALA A 308 -17.81 0.90 -30.04
N ARG A 309 -18.49 -0.20 -30.40
CA ARG A 309 -19.81 -0.50 -29.87
C ARG A 309 -19.69 -1.40 -28.65
N TYR A 310 -20.23 -0.92 -27.54
CA TYR A 310 -20.34 -1.65 -26.28
C TYR A 310 -21.81 -1.82 -25.92
N LYS A 311 -22.08 -2.76 -25.01
CA LYS A 311 -23.38 -2.90 -24.40
C LYS A 311 -23.69 -1.67 -23.55
N SER A 312 -24.89 -1.15 -23.74
CA SER A 312 -25.44 -0.04 -22.96
C SER A 312 -26.57 -0.52 -22.07
N GLY A 313 -26.78 0.17 -20.96
CA GLY A 313 -27.93 -0.02 -20.08
C GLY A 313 -27.98 1.08 -19.04
N VAL A 314 -29.02 1.05 -18.22
CA VAL A 314 -29.25 1.99 -17.13
C VAL A 314 -29.78 1.23 -15.93
N SER A 315 -29.28 1.56 -14.75
CA SER A 315 -29.82 1.09 -13.47
C SER A 315 -29.34 2.02 -12.36
N ALA A 316 -30.03 2.03 -11.22
CA ALA A 316 -29.63 2.86 -10.08
C ALA A 316 -28.28 2.42 -9.50
N GLU A 317 -27.99 1.12 -9.55
CA GLU A 317 -26.72 0.53 -9.11
C GLU A 317 -25.57 0.95 -10.03
N PHE A 318 -25.82 0.99 -11.34
CA PHE A 318 -24.84 1.51 -12.29
C PHE A 318 -24.57 3.00 -12.07
N ASP A 319 -25.59 3.83 -11.86
CA ASP A 319 -25.43 5.26 -11.59
C ASP A 319 -24.61 5.50 -10.30
N SER A 320 -24.91 4.74 -9.24
CA SER A 320 -24.15 4.77 -7.98
C SER A 320 -22.70 4.34 -8.16
N TRP A 321 -22.45 3.31 -8.99
CA TRP A 321 -21.10 2.88 -9.34
C TRP A 321 -20.36 3.94 -10.15
N VAL A 322 -21.00 4.59 -11.12
CA VAL A 322 -20.39 5.70 -11.87
C VAL A 322 -20.01 6.85 -10.94
N GLU A 323 -20.90 7.25 -10.01
CA GLU A 323 -20.64 8.35 -9.07
C GLU A 323 -19.40 8.13 -8.20
N SER A 324 -19.13 6.87 -7.80
CA SER A 324 -18.11 6.54 -6.81
C SER A 324 -16.83 5.96 -7.39
N ASN A 325 -16.92 5.23 -8.51
CA ASN A 325 -15.81 4.50 -9.10
C ASN A 325 -15.27 5.13 -10.38
N VAL A 326 -15.96 6.12 -10.98
CA VAL A 326 -15.58 6.67 -12.29
C VAL A 326 -15.23 8.15 -12.16
N THR A 327 -14.04 8.50 -12.64
CA THR A 327 -13.58 9.89 -12.74
C THR A 327 -13.18 10.19 -14.17
N ALA A 328 -13.61 11.32 -14.72
CA ALA A 328 -13.14 11.75 -16.04
C ALA A 328 -11.62 12.00 -16.01
N GLN A 329 -10.93 11.57 -17.07
CA GLN A 329 -9.54 11.99 -17.30
C GLN A 329 -9.47 13.24 -18.18
N LYS A 330 -8.30 13.88 -18.23
CA LYS A 330 -8.08 15.07 -19.08
C LYS A 330 -8.25 14.81 -20.58
N GLN A 331 -8.19 13.56 -21.03
CA GLN A 331 -8.48 13.18 -22.41
C GLN A 331 -9.99 12.97 -22.59
N VAL A 332 -10.61 13.85 -23.38
CA VAL A 332 -12.06 13.89 -23.60
C VAL A 332 -12.60 12.54 -24.11
N GLY A 333 -13.70 12.08 -23.50
CA GLY A 333 -14.38 10.83 -23.86
C GLY A 333 -13.84 9.58 -23.15
N TYR A 334 -12.75 9.70 -22.40
CA TYR A 334 -12.17 8.63 -21.61
C TYR A 334 -12.34 8.89 -20.11
N ASN A 335 -12.25 7.81 -19.33
CA ASN A 335 -12.42 7.83 -17.88
C ASN A 335 -11.40 6.91 -17.20
N VAL A 336 -11.13 7.22 -15.94
CA VAL A 336 -10.52 6.32 -14.97
C VAL A 336 -11.62 5.57 -14.23
N VAL A 337 -11.53 4.25 -14.21
CA VAL A 337 -12.43 3.37 -13.45
C VAL A 337 -11.63 2.76 -12.30
N MET A 338 -11.92 3.18 -11.07
CA MET A 338 -11.39 2.60 -9.85
C MET A 338 -12.18 1.34 -9.49
N VAL A 339 -11.50 0.20 -9.42
CA VAL A 339 -12.10 -1.08 -9.06
C VAL A 339 -11.78 -1.39 -7.59
N LYS A 340 -12.83 -1.43 -6.78
CA LYS A 340 -12.77 -1.76 -5.36
C LYS A 340 -12.55 -3.27 -5.20
N LEU A 341 -11.48 -3.64 -4.49
CA LEU A 341 -11.14 -5.01 -4.14
C LEU A 341 -11.46 -5.27 -2.67
N PRO A 342 -12.31 -6.26 -2.33
CA PRO A 342 -12.57 -6.63 -0.95
C PRO A 342 -11.26 -6.97 -0.21
N LEU A 343 -10.88 -6.09 0.73
CA LEU A 343 -9.64 -6.18 1.50
C LEU A 343 -8.36 -6.35 0.65
N GLY A 344 -8.40 -5.95 -0.63
CA GLY A 344 -7.29 -6.05 -1.57
C GLY A 344 -7.02 -7.43 -2.16
N ASP A 345 -7.88 -8.42 -1.96
CA ASP A 345 -7.65 -9.77 -2.46
C ASP A 345 -8.18 -9.98 -3.88
N ILE A 346 -7.44 -10.76 -4.68
CA ILE A 346 -7.80 -11.19 -6.04
C ILE A 346 -7.58 -12.70 -6.12
N ASN A 347 -8.59 -13.46 -6.53
CA ASN A 347 -8.45 -14.90 -6.75
C ASN A 347 -7.82 -15.24 -8.11
N SER A 348 -7.39 -16.50 -8.29
CA SER A 348 -6.67 -16.93 -9.50
C SER A 348 -7.44 -16.68 -10.80
N ALA A 349 -8.76 -16.92 -10.83
CA ALA A 349 -9.57 -16.69 -12.02
C ALA A 349 -9.75 -15.19 -12.32
N GLN A 350 -9.93 -14.38 -11.27
CA GLN A 350 -10.09 -12.93 -11.40
C GLN A 350 -8.85 -12.28 -12.03
N PHE A 351 -7.62 -12.76 -11.76
CA PHE A 351 -6.42 -12.23 -12.41
C PHE A 351 -6.54 -12.25 -13.95
N HIS A 352 -6.92 -13.40 -14.51
CA HIS A 352 -7.10 -13.58 -15.95
C HIS A 352 -8.27 -12.76 -16.50
N GLN A 353 -9.39 -12.75 -15.78
CA GLN A 353 -10.57 -12.00 -16.18
C GLN A 353 -10.30 -10.48 -16.20
N ILE A 354 -9.59 -9.96 -15.19
CA ILE A 354 -9.14 -8.57 -15.12
C ILE A 354 -8.16 -8.26 -16.25
N ALA A 355 -7.24 -9.18 -16.58
CA ALA A 355 -6.31 -9.03 -17.70
C ALA A 355 -7.05 -8.85 -19.03
N ASP A 356 -8.05 -9.69 -19.31
CA ASP A 356 -8.88 -9.63 -20.51
C ASP A 356 -9.72 -8.35 -20.58
N MET A 357 -10.28 -7.93 -19.45
CA MET A 357 -10.99 -6.65 -19.35
C MET A 357 -10.06 -5.48 -19.64
N SER A 358 -8.84 -5.49 -19.10
CA SER A 358 -7.86 -4.44 -19.36
C SER A 358 -7.50 -4.36 -20.84
N ARG A 359 -7.28 -5.49 -21.52
CA ARG A 359 -7.00 -5.54 -22.97
C ARG A 359 -8.14 -4.92 -23.77
N LYS A 360 -9.39 -5.21 -23.40
CA LYS A 360 -10.58 -4.78 -24.14
C LYS A 360 -10.97 -3.32 -23.87
N TYR A 361 -10.84 -2.85 -22.63
CA TYR A 361 -11.43 -1.58 -22.19
C TYR A 361 -10.41 -0.53 -21.74
N ALA A 362 -9.13 -0.88 -21.59
CA ALA A 362 -8.13 0.00 -20.95
C ALA A 362 -6.73 -0.08 -21.58
N GLY A 363 -6.63 -0.54 -22.84
CA GLY A 363 -5.35 -0.63 -23.55
C GLY A 363 -4.33 -1.57 -22.90
N GLY A 364 -4.78 -2.57 -22.13
CA GLY A 364 -3.94 -3.59 -21.53
C GLY A 364 -3.11 -3.15 -20.31
N ARG A 365 -3.44 -2.01 -19.70
CA ARG A 365 -2.72 -1.43 -18.55
C ARG A 365 -3.64 -1.14 -17.38
N MET A 366 -3.07 -1.21 -16.18
CA MET A 366 -3.73 -0.91 -14.91
C MET A 366 -2.77 -0.16 -13.97
N ARG A 367 -3.35 0.46 -12.93
CA ARG A 367 -2.61 1.08 -11.81
C ARG A 367 -3.12 0.53 -10.49
N LEU A 368 -2.27 -0.14 -9.71
CA LEU A 368 -2.57 -0.49 -8.32
C LEU A 368 -2.59 0.77 -7.45
N THR A 369 -3.31 0.75 -6.34
CA THR A 369 -3.43 1.91 -5.44
C THR A 369 -3.04 1.60 -4.00
N HIS A 370 -2.68 2.64 -3.25
CA HIS A 370 -2.39 2.50 -1.82
C HIS A 370 -3.63 2.15 -0.96
N GLN A 371 -4.84 2.25 -1.54
CA GLN A 371 -6.11 1.80 -0.94
C GLN A 371 -6.33 0.30 -1.15
N GLN A 372 -5.36 -0.43 -1.72
CA GLN A 372 -5.44 -1.86 -2.05
C GLN A 372 -6.39 -2.18 -3.20
N ASN A 373 -6.66 -1.19 -4.06
CA ASN A 373 -7.50 -1.30 -5.25
C ASN A 373 -6.66 -1.26 -6.52
N PHE A 374 -7.32 -1.25 -7.67
CA PHE A 374 -6.66 -0.96 -8.95
C PHE A 374 -7.54 -0.07 -9.82
N ALA A 375 -6.94 0.60 -10.79
CA ALA A 375 -7.62 1.48 -11.73
C ALA A 375 -7.37 1.04 -13.18
N PHE A 376 -8.45 0.99 -13.96
CA PHE A 376 -8.39 1.05 -15.41
C PHE A 376 -8.35 2.52 -15.84
N ARG A 377 -7.46 2.86 -16.75
CA ARG A 377 -7.43 4.18 -17.40
C ARG A 377 -7.81 4.03 -18.87
N TRP A 378 -8.12 5.14 -19.53
CA TRP A 378 -8.49 5.16 -20.94
C TRP A 378 -9.76 4.36 -21.24
N VAL A 379 -10.71 4.29 -20.29
CA VAL A 379 -11.98 3.61 -20.50
C VAL A 379 -12.95 4.52 -21.23
N PRO A 380 -13.42 4.19 -22.46
CA PRO A 380 -14.40 5.00 -23.17
C PRO A 380 -15.69 5.18 -22.37
N THR A 381 -16.28 6.38 -22.38
CA THR A 381 -17.55 6.65 -21.66
C THR A 381 -18.67 5.70 -22.07
N ASN A 382 -18.74 5.32 -23.35
CA ASN A 382 -19.75 4.39 -23.85
C ASN A 382 -19.51 2.92 -23.46
N ALA A 383 -18.32 2.58 -22.92
CA ALA A 383 -17.99 1.24 -22.43
C ALA A 383 -18.36 1.01 -20.96
N LEU A 384 -18.64 2.07 -20.20
CA LEU A 384 -18.77 2.01 -18.73
C LEU A 384 -19.80 0.98 -18.25
N PHE A 385 -20.95 0.89 -18.93
CA PHE A 385 -22.00 -0.06 -18.55
C PHE A 385 -21.54 -1.51 -18.71
N GLU A 386 -20.91 -1.85 -19.84
CA GLU A 386 -20.39 -3.20 -20.07
C GLU A 386 -19.22 -3.51 -19.12
N VAL A 387 -18.36 -2.54 -18.81
CA VAL A 387 -17.29 -2.69 -17.81
C VAL A 387 -17.87 -3.03 -16.44
N TRP A 388 -18.85 -2.25 -15.98
CA TRP A 388 -19.54 -2.48 -14.70
C TRP A 388 -20.20 -3.86 -14.65
N GLU A 389 -20.93 -4.24 -15.69
CA GLU A 389 -21.57 -5.56 -15.77
C GLU A 389 -20.54 -6.69 -15.67
N ARG A 390 -19.43 -6.58 -16.41
CA ARG A 390 -18.34 -7.57 -16.34
C ARG A 390 -17.65 -7.62 -14.99
N LEU A 391 -17.44 -6.48 -14.33
CA LEU A 391 -16.89 -6.44 -12.97
C LEU A 391 -17.84 -7.12 -11.96
N ASN A 392 -19.16 -6.96 -12.13
CA ASN A 392 -20.14 -7.66 -11.29
C ASN A 392 -20.13 -9.17 -11.50
N GLU A 393 -20.01 -9.64 -12.76
CA GLU A 393 -19.90 -11.07 -13.08
C GLU A 393 -18.73 -11.75 -12.35
N ILE A 394 -17.63 -11.01 -12.14
CA ILE A 394 -16.43 -11.52 -11.47
C ILE A 394 -16.36 -11.14 -9.97
N GLY A 395 -17.39 -10.48 -9.44
CA GLY A 395 -17.54 -10.15 -8.02
C GLY A 395 -16.72 -8.96 -7.51
N VAL A 396 -16.27 -8.05 -8.39
CA VAL A 396 -15.54 -6.81 -8.01
C VAL A 396 -16.17 -5.55 -8.62
N GLY A 397 -17.47 -5.59 -8.93
CA GLY A 397 -18.23 -4.47 -9.50
C GLY A 397 -18.95 -3.59 -8.47
N GLU A 398 -18.66 -3.76 -7.18
CA GLU A 398 -19.28 -2.97 -6.11
C GLU A 398 -18.90 -1.48 -6.22
N SER A 399 -19.89 -0.61 -5.95
CA SER A 399 -19.68 0.83 -5.83
C SER A 399 -18.93 1.18 -4.54
N GLY A 400 -18.52 2.45 -4.43
CA GLY A 400 -17.98 3.02 -3.20
C GLY A 400 -16.46 2.94 -3.10
N ALA A 401 -15.75 3.00 -4.23
CA ALA A 401 -14.31 3.20 -4.19
C ALA A 401 -13.96 4.52 -3.47
N HIS A 402 -12.99 4.48 -2.55
CA HIS A 402 -12.59 5.61 -1.71
C HIS A 402 -13.67 6.14 -0.75
N GLU A 403 -14.69 5.35 -0.47
CA GLU A 403 -15.74 5.65 0.50
C GLU A 403 -15.56 4.85 1.79
N VAL A 404 -16.43 5.07 2.77
CA VAL A 404 -16.40 4.37 4.08
C VAL A 404 -16.50 2.84 3.97
N THR A 405 -17.04 2.34 2.86
CA THR A 405 -17.11 0.90 2.57
C THR A 405 -15.83 0.33 1.95
N ASP A 406 -14.88 1.17 1.51
CA ASP A 406 -13.56 0.82 0.96
C ASP A 406 -12.54 0.61 2.07
N ILE A 407 -12.72 -0.49 2.80
CA ILE A 407 -11.95 -0.79 4.00
C ILE A 407 -10.55 -1.33 3.65
N VAL A 408 -9.52 -0.70 4.23
CA VAL A 408 -8.12 -1.13 4.07
C VAL A 408 -7.67 -1.94 5.27
N SER A 409 -7.04 -3.10 5.02
CA SER A 409 -6.51 -3.96 6.06
C SER A 409 -5.14 -4.55 5.72
N CYS A 410 -4.34 -4.81 6.75
CA CYS A 410 -3.14 -5.64 6.57
C CYS A 410 -3.46 -7.12 6.83
N PRO A 411 -2.56 -8.05 6.46
CA PRO A 411 -2.82 -9.48 6.70
C PRO A 411 -3.00 -9.91 8.16
N GLY A 412 -2.51 -9.14 9.14
CA GLY A 412 -2.71 -9.47 10.56
C GLY A 412 -2.22 -10.87 10.93
N THR A 413 -2.88 -11.54 11.88
CA THR A 413 -2.53 -12.90 12.32
C THR A 413 -2.77 -13.99 11.28
N ASP A 414 -3.37 -13.68 10.13
CA ASP A 414 -3.62 -14.65 9.06
C ASP A 414 -2.29 -15.20 8.52
N SER A 415 -1.30 -14.32 8.34
CA SER A 415 0.02 -14.70 7.86
C SER A 415 1.18 -13.95 8.52
N CYS A 416 0.96 -12.81 9.19
CA CYS A 416 2.07 -12.01 9.72
C CYS A 416 2.59 -12.53 11.07
N LYS A 417 3.90 -12.79 11.18
CA LYS A 417 4.59 -13.12 12.45
C LYS A 417 4.39 -12.06 13.54
N LEU A 418 4.24 -10.79 13.14
CA LEU A 418 4.06 -9.66 14.06
C LEU A 418 2.59 -9.37 14.40
N GLY A 419 1.65 -10.05 13.74
CA GLY A 419 0.22 -9.88 13.98
C GLY A 419 -0.13 -10.21 15.43
N ILE A 420 -0.90 -9.33 16.05
CA ILE A 420 -1.49 -9.50 17.38
C ILE A 420 -2.94 -9.96 17.23
N THR A 421 -3.68 -9.40 16.27
CA THR A 421 -5.06 -9.77 15.97
C THR A 421 -5.30 -10.01 14.47
N SER A 422 -6.41 -10.66 14.12
CA SER A 422 -6.87 -10.88 12.76
C SER A 422 -7.49 -9.59 12.21
N SER A 423 -6.67 -8.82 11.49
CA SER A 423 -7.15 -7.58 10.88
C SER A 423 -7.98 -7.80 9.63
N MET A 424 -7.80 -8.89 8.87
CA MET A 424 -8.70 -9.17 7.75
C MET A 424 -10.07 -9.63 8.26
N GLY A 425 -10.11 -10.47 9.29
CA GLY A 425 -11.34 -10.88 9.94
C GLY A 425 -12.12 -9.72 10.55
N LEU A 426 -11.41 -8.77 11.18
CA LEU A 426 -12.05 -7.49 11.58
C LEU A 426 -12.57 -6.72 10.37
N GLY A 427 -11.81 -6.67 9.27
CA GLY A 427 -12.22 -5.98 8.04
C GLY A 427 -13.55 -6.50 7.48
N ASN A 428 -13.73 -7.82 7.46
CA ASN A 428 -15.00 -8.44 7.07
C ASN A 428 -16.13 -8.02 8.01
N ALA A 429 -15.91 -8.13 9.33
CA ALA A 429 -16.91 -7.75 10.34
C ALA A 429 -17.30 -6.26 10.25
N LEU A 430 -16.36 -5.37 9.93
CA LEU A 430 -16.65 -3.94 9.75
C LEU A 430 -17.38 -3.66 8.43
N THR A 431 -17.09 -4.42 7.37
CA THR A 431 -17.85 -4.35 6.10
C THR A 431 -19.32 -4.65 6.36
N GLU A 432 -19.63 -5.73 7.08
CA GLU A 432 -20.99 -6.08 7.48
C GLU A 432 -21.62 -5.01 8.39
N ALA A 433 -20.85 -4.49 9.35
CA ALA A 433 -21.36 -3.49 10.29
C ALA A 433 -21.77 -2.18 9.60
N ILE A 434 -21.02 -1.74 8.60
CA ILE A 434 -21.27 -0.48 7.87
C ILE A 434 -22.55 -0.59 7.02
N GLN A 435 -22.93 -1.78 6.55
CA GLN A 435 -24.20 -1.98 5.85
C GLN A 435 -25.42 -1.61 6.72
N SER A 436 -25.27 -1.65 8.05
CA SER A 436 -26.31 -1.22 9.00
C SER A 436 -26.23 0.25 9.41
N VAL A 437 -25.22 0.99 8.93
CA VAL A 437 -25.06 2.43 9.15
C VAL A 437 -25.68 3.19 7.98
N ASP A 438 -26.38 4.29 8.26
CA ASP A 438 -26.86 5.19 7.22
C ASP A 438 -25.69 5.95 6.57
N THR A 439 -25.20 5.42 5.43
CA THR A 439 -24.14 5.99 4.60
C THR A 439 -24.65 6.96 3.53
N SER A 440 -25.95 7.29 3.52
CA SER A 440 -26.49 8.31 2.60
C SER A 440 -25.98 9.73 2.90
N ASP A 441 -25.46 9.92 4.12
CA ASP A 441 -24.82 11.14 4.56
C ASP A 441 -23.48 11.37 3.83
N PRO A 442 -23.34 12.45 3.03
CA PRO A 442 -22.15 12.67 2.21
C PRO A 442 -20.85 12.81 3.01
N LEU A 443 -20.92 13.23 4.29
CA LEU A 443 -19.74 13.36 5.13
C LEU A 443 -19.30 12.01 5.70
N ILE A 444 -20.25 11.11 5.99
CA ILE A 444 -19.95 9.74 6.43
C ILE A 444 -19.46 8.92 5.23
N LYS A 445 -20.11 9.06 4.07
CA LYS A 445 -19.75 8.40 2.81
C LYS A 445 -18.26 8.57 2.47
N LYS A 446 -17.70 9.76 2.72
CA LYS A 446 -16.29 10.11 2.45
C LYS A 446 -15.28 9.70 3.53
N MET A 447 -15.71 9.11 4.64
CA MET A 447 -14.78 8.70 5.71
C MET A 447 -13.95 7.49 5.27
N HIS A 448 -12.73 7.38 5.76
CA HIS A 448 -11.88 6.20 5.53
C HIS A 448 -11.72 5.37 6.80
N ILE A 449 -11.84 4.04 6.65
CA ILE A 449 -11.61 3.07 7.73
C ILE A 449 -10.42 2.20 7.39
N LYS A 450 -9.42 2.18 8.27
CA LYS A 450 -8.19 1.41 8.04
C LYS A 450 -7.75 0.66 9.29
N MET A 451 -7.23 -0.54 9.11
CA MET A 451 -6.80 -1.36 10.24
C MET A 451 -5.48 -2.09 10.06
N SER A 452 -4.87 -2.47 11.16
CA SER A 452 -3.64 -3.27 11.17
C SER A 452 -3.67 -4.26 12.32
N GLY A 453 -3.25 -5.50 12.13
CA GLY A 453 -3.18 -6.48 13.21
C GLY A 453 -2.13 -6.17 14.28
N CYS A 454 -1.31 -5.11 14.13
CA CYS A 454 -0.35 -4.66 15.14
C CYS A 454 0.00 -3.16 14.97
N PRO A 455 0.71 -2.55 15.94
CA PRO A 455 1.09 -1.12 15.93
C PRO A 455 2.04 -0.66 14.80
N ASN A 456 2.49 -1.55 13.90
CA ASN A 456 3.44 -1.19 12.83
C ASN A 456 2.81 -0.41 11.65
N GLY A 457 1.47 -0.34 11.58
CA GLY A 457 0.77 0.51 10.61
C GLY A 457 0.86 0.09 9.15
N CYS A 458 0.94 -1.22 8.87
CA CYS A 458 0.97 -1.72 7.48
C CYS A 458 -0.30 -1.38 6.69
N GLY A 459 -1.47 -1.36 7.34
CA GLY A 459 -2.73 -0.89 6.75
C GLY A 459 -2.95 0.62 6.86
N GLN A 460 -1.94 1.39 7.31
CA GLN A 460 -2.00 2.86 7.39
C GLN A 460 -3.11 3.42 8.32
N HIS A 461 -3.46 2.71 9.40
CA HIS A 461 -4.50 3.13 10.36
C HIS A 461 -4.32 4.54 10.95
N HIS A 462 -3.10 5.05 11.06
CA HIS A 462 -2.85 6.38 11.63
C HIS A 462 -3.42 7.55 10.80
N ILE A 463 -3.70 7.36 9.52
CA ILE A 463 -4.12 8.42 8.60
C ILE A 463 -5.57 8.23 8.12
N ALA A 464 -6.33 7.35 8.77
CA ALA A 464 -7.74 7.15 8.50
C ALA A 464 -8.60 8.03 9.40
N ASP A 465 -9.83 8.36 8.99
CA ASP A 465 -10.82 8.95 9.88
C ASP A 465 -10.99 8.08 11.12
N ILE A 466 -11.15 6.77 10.92
CA ILE A 466 -11.19 5.78 11.99
C ILE A 466 -10.18 4.66 11.71
N GLY A 467 -9.10 4.69 12.49
CA GLY A 467 -8.01 3.73 12.44
C GLY A 467 -8.05 2.72 13.57
N PHE A 468 -7.70 1.46 13.28
CA PHE A 468 -7.57 0.41 14.29
C PHE A 468 -6.19 -0.25 14.26
N HIS A 469 -5.61 -0.53 15.42
CA HIS A 469 -4.52 -1.51 15.50
C HIS A 469 -4.72 -2.59 16.55
N GLY A 470 -4.28 -3.80 16.23
CA GLY A 470 -4.35 -4.96 17.10
C GLY A 470 -3.57 -4.77 18.40
N ALA A 471 -4.16 -5.25 19.48
CA ALA A 471 -3.68 -5.20 20.85
C ALA A 471 -4.21 -6.42 21.62
N ALA A 472 -3.74 -6.57 22.86
CA ALA A 472 -4.31 -7.52 23.81
C ALA A 472 -4.86 -6.77 25.03
N ALA A 473 -6.01 -7.23 25.52
CA ALA A 473 -6.63 -6.86 26.78
C ALA A 473 -6.58 -8.04 27.77
N LYS A 474 -6.88 -7.78 29.04
CA LYS A 474 -7.02 -8.80 30.08
C LYS A 474 -8.47 -8.80 30.55
N GLY A 475 -9.10 -9.96 30.53
CA GLY A 475 -10.39 -10.23 31.17
C GLY A 475 -10.24 -11.30 32.28
N PRO A 476 -11.30 -11.57 33.05
CA PRO A 476 -11.27 -12.59 34.10
C PRO A 476 -10.86 -13.98 33.59
N GLY A 477 -11.28 -14.32 32.37
CA GLY A 477 -10.92 -15.57 31.71
C GLY A 477 -9.53 -15.62 31.08
N GLY A 478 -8.71 -14.56 31.18
CA GLY A 478 -7.38 -14.50 30.58
C GLY A 478 -7.22 -13.39 29.53
N GLN A 479 -6.41 -13.65 28.49
CA GLN A 479 -6.18 -12.66 27.43
C GLN A 479 -7.35 -12.59 26.46
N VAL A 480 -7.65 -11.38 25.99
CA VAL A 480 -8.70 -11.08 25.01
C VAL A 480 -8.07 -10.31 23.83
N PRO A 481 -8.37 -10.68 22.58
CA PRO A 481 -7.94 -9.89 21.42
C PRO A 481 -8.67 -8.56 21.44
N ALA A 482 -7.95 -7.48 21.23
CA ALA A 482 -8.51 -6.13 21.31
C ALA A 482 -7.91 -5.21 20.25
N TYR A 483 -8.51 -4.05 20.07
CA TYR A 483 -8.01 -2.99 19.21
C TYR A 483 -7.89 -1.69 19.98
N GLU A 484 -6.86 -0.93 19.63
CA GLU A 484 -6.76 0.48 19.96
C GLU A 484 -7.16 1.31 18.75
N LEU A 485 -7.83 2.43 19.02
CA LEU A 485 -8.43 3.29 18.01
C LEU A 485 -7.63 4.58 17.82
N PHE A 486 -7.64 5.09 16.59
CA PHE A 486 -7.07 6.38 16.19
C PHE A 486 -8.14 7.15 15.44
N LEU A 487 -8.47 8.35 15.91
CA LEU A 487 -9.59 9.13 15.36
C LEU A 487 -9.09 10.43 14.73
N GLY A 488 -9.65 10.79 13.58
CA GLY A 488 -9.41 12.07 12.91
C GLY A 488 -8.09 12.16 12.15
N GLY A 489 -7.55 11.03 11.69
CA GLY A 489 -6.49 11.03 10.68
C GLY A 489 -7.05 11.42 9.31
N SER A 490 -6.17 11.82 8.38
CA SER A 490 -6.57 12.12 7.01
C SER A 490 -5.38 12.00 6.05
N PHE A 491 -5.67 11.78 4.78
CA PHE A 491 -4.72 11.91 3.66
C PHE A 491 -5.34 12.57 2.42
N ASP A 492 -6.56 13.13 2.54
CA ASP A 492 -7.31 13.65 1.40
C ASP A 492 -6.91 15.09 1.07
N GLY A 493 -6.81 15.40 -0.23
CA GLY A 493 -6.62 16.78 -0.73
C GLY A 493 -5.35 17.45 -0.21
N GLY A 494 -4.26 16.69 -0.06
CA GLY A 494 -2.99 17.18 0.48
C GLY A 494 -2.97 17.41 2.00
N ASP A 495 -4.10 17.22 2.70
CA ASP A 495 -4.20 17.38 4.16
C ASP A 495 -3.89 16.06 4.87
N THR A 496 -2.60 15.80 5.12
CA THR A 496 -2.18 14.61 5.86
C THR A 496 -2.14 14.85 7.36
N ARG A 497 -3.01 14.15 8.12
CA ARG A 497 -3.10 14.23 9.59
C ARG A 497 -2.91 12.87 10.24
N ILE A 498 -2.27 12.86 11.41
CA ILE A 498 -2.17 11.66 12.27
C ILE A 498 -3.35 11.66 13.23
N GLY A 499 -4.12 10.59 13.23
CA GLY A 499 -5.25 10.39 14.13
C GLY A 499 -4.82 10.35 15.61
N GLN A 500 -5.69 10.90 16.45
CA GLN A 500 -5.50 10.94 17.90
C GLN A 500 -5.83 9.59 18.52
N ARG A 501 -4.92 9.06 19.35
CA ARG A 501 -5.05 7.74 19.97
C ARG A 501 -6.07 7.77 21.12
N VAL A 502 -7.02 6.85 21.06
CA VAL A 502 -7.96 6.56 22.15
C VAL A 502 -7.30 5.63 23.16
N LYS A 503 -7.41 5.90 24.46
CA LYS A 503 -6.75 5.07 25.50
C LYS A 503 -7.48 3.76 25.77
N THR A 504 -8.79 3.74 25.53
CA THR A 504 -9.64 2.57 25.70
C THR A 504 -9.35 1.52 24.64
N LYS A 505 -9.03 0.30 25.10
CA LYS A 505 -8.94 -0.90 24.27
C LYS A 505 -10.31 -1.53 24.14
N VAL A 506 -10.73 -1.79 22.91
CA VAL A 506 -12.03 -2.41 22.62
C VAL A 506 -11.80 -3.87 22.24
N PRO A 507 -12.46 -4.86 22.88
CA PRO A 507 -12.40 -6.26 22.49
C PRO A 507 -12.74 -6.44 21.00
N ALA A 508 -12.06 -7.35 20.30
CA ALA A 508 -12.13 -7.51 18.86
C ALA A 508 -13.57 -7.69 18.33
N LYS A 509 -14.39 -8.48 19.03
CA LYS A 509 -15.79 -8.73 18.68
C LYS A 509 -16.72 -7.55 18.97
N SER A 510 -16.30 -6.59 19.79
CA SER A 510 -17.06 -5.38 20.14
C SER A 510 -16.74 -4.19 19.24
N VAL A 511 -15.68 -4.27 18.41
CA VAL A 511 -15.27 -3.18 17.52
C VAL A 511 -16.37 -2.76 16.53
N PRO A 512 -17.15 -3.66 15.91
CA PRO A 512 -18.28 -3.28 15.06
C PRO A 512 -19.29 -2.35 15.75
N GLU A 513 -19.66 -2.65 16.99
CA GLU A 513 -20.61 -1.83 17.76
C GLU A 513 -19.97 -0.51 18.19
N ALA A 514 -18.70 -0.51 18.57
CA ALA A 514 -17.95 0.71 18.85
C ALA A 514 -17.90 1.65 17.63
N LEU A 515 -17.69 1.11 16.42
CA LEU A 515 -17.69 1.88 15.17
C LEU A 515 -19.05 2.59 14.98
N LYS A 516 -20.16 1.84 15.10
CA LYS A 516 -21.51 2.41 14.96
C LYS A 516 -21.76 3.54 15.97
N LYS A 517 -21.35 3.36 17.23
CA LYS A 517 -21.47 4.39 18.27
C LYS A 517 -20.68 5.65 17.93
N ILE A 518 -19.46 5.52 17.45
CA ILE A 518 -18.62 6.66 17.05
C ILE A 518 -19.27 7.42 15.88
N ILE A 519 -19.71 6.72 14.83
CA ILE A 519 -20.33 7.35 13.66
C ILE A 519 -21.64 8.06 14.05
N ASN A 520 -22.49 7.42 14.85
CA ASN A 520 -23.74 8.02 15.31
C ASN A 520 -23.50 9.25 16.19
N HIS A 521 -22.50 9.19 17.08
CA HIS A 521 -22.14 10.34 17.90
C HIS A 521 -21.67 11.52 17.03
N TYR A 522 -20.76 11.27 16.08
CA TYR A 522 -20.33 12.27 15.11
C TYR A 522 -21.52 12.89 14.37
N LYS A 523 -22.45 12.07 13.85
CA LYS A 523 -23.65 12.56 13.16
C LYS A 523 -24.50 13.49 14.04
N SER A 524 -24.58 13.21 15.34
CA SER A 524 -25.41 13.98 16.29
C SER A 524 -24.75 15.27 16.82
N ASP A 525 -23.42 15.32 16.91
CA ASP A 525 -22.68 16.38 17.63
C ASP A 525 -21.82 17.27 16.71
N ARG A 526 -21.69 16.91 15.43
CA ARG A 526 -20.96 17.73 14.46
C ARG A 526 -21.70 19.01 14.10
N ASN A 527 -20.93 20.02 13.73
CA ASN A 527 -21.47 21.21 13.09
C ASN A 527 -21.86 20.93 11.64
N GLN A 528 -22.68 21.80 11.04
CA GLN A 528 -23.05 21.67 9.64
C GLN A 528 -21.80 21.70 8.73
N GLY A 529 -21.65 20.67 7.88
CA GLY A 529 -20.53 20.57 6.93
C GLY A 529 -19.19 20.16 7.56
N GLU A 530 -19.13 19.90 8.86
CA GLU A 530 -17.89 19.56 9.56
C GLU A 530 -17.48 18.11 9.31
N GLN A 531 -16.34 17.90 8.64
CA GLN A 531 -15.78 16.57 8.39
C GLN A 531 -15.28 15.92 9.68
N PHE A 532 -15.21 14.58 9.72
CA PHE A 532 -14.84 13.83 10.92
C PHE A 532 -13.47 14.23 11.48
N LYS A 533 -12.46 14.45 10.62
CA LYS A 533 -11.15 14.95 11.03
C LYS A 533 -11.18 16.29 11.76
N ASP A 534 -12.04 17.22 11.34
CA ASP A 534 -12.17 18.55 11.96
C ASP A 534 -13.00 18.48 13.24
N TYR A 535 -14.05 17.63 13.24
CA TYR A 535 -14.83 17.29 14.43
C TYR A 535 -13.93 16.78 15.56
N VAL A 536 -13.04 15.82 15.29
CA VAL A 536 -12.13 15.26 16.31
C VAL A 536 -11.15 16.32 16.80
N VAL A 537 -10.67 17.23 15.95
CA VAL A 537 -9.81 18.35 16.37
C VAL A 537 -10.55 19.31 17.31
N ARG A 538 -11.82 19.63 17.01
CA ARG A 538 -12.64 20.53 17.85
C ARG A 538 -13.03 19.88 19.18
N VAL A 539 -13.48 18.64 19.15
CA VAL A 539 -14.10 17.95 20.29
C VAL A 539 -13.05 17.33 21.21
N GLY A 540 -11.96 16.82 20.65
CA GLY A 540 -10.95 16.06 21.37
C GLY A 540 -11.39 14.62 21.64
N VAL A 541 -10.45 13.67 21.57
CA VAL A 541 -10.75 12.25 21.82
C VAL A 541 -11.20 11.97 23.25
N GLU A 542 -10.89 12.85 24.21
CA GLU A 542 -11.30 12.71 25.61
C GLU A 542 -12.82 12.76 25.78
N LYS A 543 -13.55 13.44 24.88
CA LYS A 543 -15.01 13.51 24.91
C LYS A 543 -15.69 12.36 24.18
N ILE A 544 -14.98 11.71 23.25
CA ILE A 544 -15.46 10.54 22.51
C ILE A 544 -15.20 9.25 23.32
N GLU A 545 -14.10 9.21 24.07
CA GLU A 545 -13.68 8.04 24.84
C GLU A 545 -14.75 7.47 25.81
N PRO A 546 -15.60 8.28 26.49
CA PRO A 546 -16.68 7.76 27.33
C PRO A 546 -17.64 6.80 26.62
N LEU A 547 -17.85 6.95 25.30
CA LEU A 547 -18.67 6.05 24.49
C LEU A 547 -18.11 4.63 24.40
N LEU A 548 -16.83 4.46 24.74
CA LEU A 548 -16.11 3.20 24.58
C LEU A 548 -15.84 2.51 25.91
N VAL A 549 -16.08 3.19 27.03
CA VAL A 549 -15.76 2.69 28.37
C VAL A 549 -16.54 1.41 28.70
N GLU A 550 -17.79 1.30 28.24
CA GLU A 550 -18.62 0.11 28.45
C GLU A 550 -17.97 -1.17 27.89
N PHE A 551 -17.19 -1.07 26.80
CA PHE A 551 -16.51 -2.21 26.20
C PHE A 551 -15.29 -2.70 27.00
N LYS A 552 -14.87 -1.97 28.04
CA LYS A 552 -13.81 -2.42 28.96
C LYS A 552 -14.30 -3.53 29.89
N GLU A 553 -15.60 -3.60 30.14
CA GLU A 553 -16.19 -4.60 31.03
C GLU A 553 -16.26 -5.94 30.30
N ILE A 554 -15.21 -6.75 30.49
CA ILE A 554 -15.13 -8.10 29.92
C ILE A 554 -15.76 -9.07 30.92
N PRO A 555 -16.84 -9.79 30.54
CA PRO A 555 -17.50 -10.75 31.42
C PRO A 555 -16.61 -11.97 31.72
N GLU A 556 -16.98 -12.69 32.78
CA GLU A 556 -16.42 -14.00 33.10
C GLU A 556 -16.51 -14.96 31.92
N LEU A 557 -15.48 -15.79 31.73
CA LEU A 557 -15.44 -16.75 30.62
C LEU A 557 -16.47 -17.86 30.84
N ASN A 558 -17.50 -17.86 30.01
CA ASN A 558 -18.56 -18.86 29.97
C ASN A 558 -19.01 -19.07 28.51
N ARG A 559 -20.08 -19.83 28.29
CA ARG A 559 -20.57 -20.13 26.93
C ARG A 559 -21.07 -18.90 26.17
N GLU A 560 -21.61 -17.90 26.85
CA GLU A 560 -22.18 -16.68 26.27
C GLU A 560 -21.11 -15.63 25.95
N SER A 561 -20.01 -15.63 26.71
CA SER A 561 -18.89 -14.69 26.55
C SER A 561 -17.69 -15.24 25.79
N LEU A 562 -17.72 -16.53 25.42
CA LEU A 562 -16.59 -17.24 24.81
C LEU A 562 -16.04 -16.52 23.57
N ASP A 563 -16.93 -15.96 22.75
CA ASP A 563 -16.55 -15.26 21.52
C ASP A 563 -15.65 -14.04 21.78
N LEU A 564 -15.81 -13.34 22.90
CA LEU A 564 -14.94 -12.22 23.29
C LEU A 564 -13.50 -12.69 23.55
N TYR A 565 -13.30 -13.96 23.88
CA TYR A 565 -11.99 -14.57 24.11
C TYR A 565 -11.45 -15.28 22.85
N MET A 566 -12.09 -15.13 21.69
CA MET A 566 -11.61 -15.62 20.40
C MET A 566 -11.34 -14.46 19.45
N ASP A 567 -10.28 -14.60 18.65
CA ASP A 567 -10.00 -13.63 17.58
C ASP A 567 -10.91 -13.89 16.38
N TRP A 568 -10.97 -12.94 15.43
CA TRP A 568 -11.68 -13.18 14.18
C TRP A 568 -11.03 -14.34 13.41
N ASP A 569 -11.86 -15.17 12.77
CA ASP A 569 -11.48 -16.36 11.99
C ASP A 569 -10.67 -17.42 12.76
N LYS A 570 -10.73 -17.39 14.11
CA LYS A 570 -10.15 -18.40 14.99
C LYS A 570 -11.23 -19.09 15.82
N THR A 571 -11.03 -20.38 16.06
CA THR A 571 -11.94 -21.23 16.87
C THR A 571 -11.33 -21.59 18.23
N VAL A 572 -10.15 -21.06 18.53
CA VAL A 572 -9.41 -21.32 19.77
C VAL A 572 -9.41 -20.10 20.65
N LYS A 573 -9.34 -20.33 21.96
CA LYS A 573 -9.14 -19.26 22.94
C LYS A 573 -7.86 -18.49 22.61
N TYR A 574 -7.99 -17.18 22.55
CA TYR A 574 -6.92 -16.26 22.21
C TYR A 574 -5.76 -16.36 23.20
N GLN A 575 -4.56 -16.42 22.63
CA GLN A 575 -3.31 -16.27 23.33
C GLN A 575 -2.42 -15.35 22.50
N LEU A 576 -1.77 -14.38 23.16
CA LEU A 576 -0.87 -13.46 22.51
C LEU A 576 0.38 -14.22 22.05
N GLU A 577 0.38 -14.56 20.78
CA GLU A 577 1.50 -15.19 20.09
C GLU A 577 2.05 -14.22 19.05
N ARG A 578 3.12 -13.50 19.42
CA ARG A 578 3.81 -12.56 18.56
C ARG A 578 5.23 -13.04 18.32
N GLY A 579 5.55 -13.37 17.07
CA GLY A 579 6.90 -13.68 16.63
C GLY A 579 7.74 -12.43 16.43
N GLU A 580 9.00 -12.63 16.05
CA GLU A 580 9.89 -11.56 15.64
C GLU A 580 9.69 -11.23 14.16
N GLY A 581 9.68 -9.93 13.83
CA GLY A 581 9.64 -9.52 12.44
C GLY A 581 11.02 -9.75 11.83
N GLU A 582 11.11 -10.41 10.69
CA GLU A 582 12.38 -10.66 10.01
C GLU A 582 13.05 -9.38 9.50
N CYS A 583 12.25 -8.41 9.07
CA CYS A 583 12.77 -7.07 8.87
C CYS A 583 13.36 -6.53 10.19
N ALA A 584 12.91 -6.91 11.37
CA ALA A 584 13.36 -6.40 12.67
C ALA A 584 14.52 -7.17 13.31
N VAL A 585 14.95 -8.31 12.76
CA VAL A 585 16.09 -9.13 13.21
C VAL A 585 17.40 -8.66 12.58
#